data_AF-A0AAW5EAW7-F1
#
_entry.id   AF-A0AAW5EAW7-F1
#
_cell.length_a   1.000
_cell.length_b   1.000
_cell.length_c   1.000
_cell.angle_alpha   90.00
_cell.angle_beta   90.00
_cell.angle_gamma   90.00
#
_symmetry.space_group_name_H-M   'P 1'
#
loop_
_entity.id
_entity.type
_entity.pdbx_description
1 polymer ?
#
loop_
_entity_poly.entity_id
_entity_poly.type
_entity_poly.pdbx_seq_one_letter_code
_entity_poly.pdbx_strand_id
1 'polypeptide(L)'
;MIRQLLDDELDEASLSFLKKEVLRKEEAIFPKEVEGYLKLSDKTIRKVLSHLVDKNMLMLASGIKMVRSYRLRNQVKLPIR
;
A
#
# COMPACT_ATOMS: atom_id res chain seq x y z
N MET A 1 18.07 -8.05 -7.91
CA MET A 1 17.59 -6.85 -8.63
C MET A 1 16.07 -6.90 -8.78
N ILE A 2 15.30 -6.46 -7.78
CA ILE A 2 13.82 -6.41 -7.85
C ILE A 2 13.29 -4.99 -7.57
N ARG A 3 14.13 -4.09 -7.03
CA ARG A 3 13.74 -2.73 -6.62
C ARG A 3 13.45 -1.78 -7.79
N GLN A 4 14.19 -1.88 -8.90
CA GLN A 4 14.03 -0.97 -10.05
C GLN A 4 12.75 -1.24 -10.86
N LEU A 5 12.34 -2.51 -11.00
CA LEU A 5 11.18 -2.86 -11.82
C LEU A 5 9.84 -2.34 -11.24
N LEU A 6 9.77 -2.11 -9.93
CA LEU A 6 8.58 -1.58 -9.26
C LEU A 6 8.49 -0.05 -9.31
N ASP A 7 9.63 0.65 -9.39
CA ASP A 7 9.65 2.12 -9.51
C ASP A 7 9.35 2.58 -10.95
N ASP A 8 9.64 1.76 -11.97
CA ASP A 8 9.36 2.10 -13.38
C ASP A 8 7.91 1.81 -13.81
N GLU A 9 7.19 0.90 -13.12
CA GLU A 9 5.85 0.45 -13.51
C GLU A 9 4.72 1.09 -12.67
N LEU A 10 5.01 1.57 -11.45
CA LEU A 10 4.09 2.39 -10.67
C LEU A 10 4.55 3.85 -10.70
N ASP A 11 3.79 4.70 -11.38
CA ASP A 11 4.02 6.13 -11.32
C ASP A 11 3.85 6.66 -9.88
N GLU A 12 4.60 7.71 -9.57
CA GLU A 12 4.55 8.38 -8.28
C GLU A 12 3.11 8.85 -7.94
N ALA A 13 2.31 9.11 -8.98
CA ALA A 13 0.89 9.46 -8.86
C ALA A 13 0.04 8.30 -8.32
N SER A 14 0.21 7.07 -8.80
CA SER A 14 -0.49 5.88 -8.30
C SER A 14 -0.13 5.59 -6.84
N LEU A 15 1.15 5.72 -6.48
CA LEU A 15 1.59 5.57 -5.09
C LEU A 15 0.97 6.65 -4.18
N SER A 16 0.95 7.90 -4.63
CA SER A 16 0.34 9.02 -3.92
C SER A 16 -1.17 8.86 -3.76
N PHE A 17 -1.86 8.36 -4.79
CA PHE A 17 -3.29 8.06 -4.77
C PHE A 17 -3.61 6.95 -3.76
N LEU A 18 -2.89 5.82 -3.84
CA LEU A 18 -3.02 4.71 -2.89
C LEU A 18 -2.84 5.21 -1.45
N LYS A 19 -1.82 6.05 -1.21
CA LYS A 19 -1.55 6.62 0.10
C LYS A 19 -2.71 7.48 0.61
N LYS A 20 -3.30 8.32 -0.24
CA LYS A 20 -4.47 9.16 0.11
C LYS A 20 -5.70 8.33 0.42
N GLU A 21 -5.98 7.29 -0.35
CA GLU A 21 -7.16 6.46 -0.13
C GLU A 21 -7.01 5.59 1.13
N VAL A 22 -5.82 5.05 1.40
CA VAL A 22 -5.54 4.38 2.68
C VAL A 22 -5.66 5.35 3.85
N LEU A 23 -5.16 6.59 3.70
CA LEU A 23 -5.31 7.65 4.72
C LEU A 23 -6.76 8.02 4.98
N ARG A 24 -7.57 8.14 3.92
CA ARG A 24 -9.00 8.47 4.01
C ARG A 24 -9.82 7.41 4.71
N LYS A 25 -9.45 6.15 4.54
CA LYS A 25 -10.22 5.05 5.13
C LYS A 25 -9.98 4.87 6.62
N GLU A 26 -8.84 5.30 7.17
CA GLU A 26 -8.38 5.01 8.56
C GLU A 26 -8.39 3.51 8.97
N GLU A 27 -8.89 2.63 8.12
CA GLU A 27 -9.12 1.21 8.30
C GLU A 27 -8.18 0.36 7.42
N ALA A 28 -8.35 -0.97 7.49
CA ALA A 28 -7.56 -1.88 6.68
C ALA A 28 -8.04 -1.89 5.22
N ILE A 29 -7.11 -1.75 4.28
CA ILE A 29 -7.34 -1.93 2.86
C ILE A 29 -7.04 -3.38 2.44
N PHE A 30 -7.80 -3.88 1.48
CA PHE A 30 -7.63 -5.21 0.91
C PHE A 30 -7.01 -5.14 -0.49
N PRO A 31 -6.18 -6.12 -0.90
CA PRO A 31 -5.61 -6.16 -2.25
C PRO A 31 -6.64 -6.00 -3.37
N LYS A 32 -7.82 -6.62 -3.21
CA LYS A 32 -8.93 -6.56 -4.16
C LYS A 32 -9.52 -5.15 -4.33
N GLU A 33 -9.44 -4.32 -3.29
CA GLU A 33 -9.88 -2.92 -3.39
C GLU A 33 -8.85 -2.09 -4.15
N VAL A 34 -7.56 -2.33 -3.88
CA VAL A 34 -6.44 -1.71 -4.59
C VAL A 34 -6.45 -2.07 -6.07
N GLU A 35 -6.91 -3.28 -6.40
CA GLU A 35 -7.14 -3.73 -7.78
C GLU A 35 -8.16 -2.87 -8.50
N GLY A 36 -9.29 -2.54 -7.84
CA GLY A 36 -10.28 -1.63 -8.39
C GLY A 36 -9.75 -0.22 -8.65
N TYR A 37 -8.82 0.25 -7.82
CA TYR A 37 -8.24 1.59 -7.93
C TYR A 37 -7.19 1.72 -9.02
N LEU A 38 -6.21 0.81 -9.02
CA LEU A 38 -5.05 0.90 -9.90
C LEU A 38 -5.22 0.10 -11.20
N LYS A 39 -6.24 -0.78 -11.28
CA LYS A 39 -6.47 -1.68 -12.41
C LYS A 39 -5.25 -2.52 -12.79
N LEU A 40 -4.43 -2.87 -11.78
CA LEU A 40 -3.24 -3.70 -11.92
C LEU A 40 -3.55 -5.14 -11.57
N SER A 41 -2.69 -6.07 -11.99
CA SER A 41 -2.85 -7.47 -11.61
C SER A 41 -2.67 -7.68 -10.09
N ASP A 42 -3.36 -8.67 -9.52
CA ASP A 42 -3.20 -9.08 -8.10
C ASP A 42 -1.73 -9.34 -7.74
N LYS A 43 -0.96 -9.92 -8.67
CA LYS A 43 0.48 -10.16 -8.49
C LYS A 43 1.26 -8.86 -8.31
N THR A 44 0.98 -7.85 -9.13
CA THR A 44 1.62 -6.53 -9.03
C THR A 44 1.20 -5.83 -7.73
N ILE A 45 -0.09 -5.89 -7.39
CA ILE A 45 -0.64 -5.28 -6.17
C ILE A 45 0.02 -5.87 -4.91
N ARG A 46 0.15 -7.19 -4.82
CA ARG A 46 0.83 -7.84 -3.68
C ARG A 46 2.27 -7.41 -3.55
N LYS A 47 2.99 -7.24 -4.67
CA LYS A 47 4.36 -6.72 -4.66
C LYS A 47 4.41 -5.27 -4.18
N VAL A 48 3.53 -4.41 -4.68
CA VAL A 48 3.43 -3.00 -4.27
C VAL A 48 3.12 -2.90 -2.77
N LEU A 49 2.12 -3.63 -2.30
CA LEU A 49 1.75 -3.63 -0.88
C LEU A 49 2.88 -4.17 0.01
N SER A 50 3.60 -5.21 -0.44
CA SER A 50 4.78 -5.72 0.26
C SER A 50 5.90 -4.68 0.31
N HIS A 51 6.16 -3.97 -0.81
CA HIS A 51 7.16 -2.90 -0.86
C HIS A 51 6.81 -1.73 0.06
N LEU A 52 5.52 -1.39 0.18
CA LEU A 52 5.04 -0.36 1.10
C LEU A 52 5.15 -0.80 2.56
N VAL A 53 5.01 -2.09 2.86
CA VAL A 53 5.30 -2.66 4.19
C VAL A 53 6.80 -2.62 4.48
N ASP A 54 7.65 -2.98 3.52
CA ASP A 54 9.11 -2.92 3.64
C ASP A 54 9.60 -1.48 3.87
N LYS A 55 8.97 -0.49 3.20
CA LYS A 55 9.19 0.95 3.41
C LYS A 55 8.58 1.47 4.72
N ASN A 56 8.00 0.60 5.54
CA ASN A 56 7.39 0.93 6.83
C ASN A 56 6.25 1.98 6.70
N MET A 57 5.59 2.04 5.54
CA MET A 57 4.45 2.91 5.25
C MET A 57 3.13 2.23 5.57
N LEU A 58 3.06 0.92 5.33
CA LEU A 58 1.94 0.08 5.72
C LEU A 58 2.35 -0.90 6.83
N MET A 59 1.36 -1.36 7.58
CA MET A 59 1.47 -2.48 8.50
C MET A 59 0.50 -3.57 8.08
N LEU A 60 0.91 -4.81 8.32
CA LEU A 60 0.01 -5.95 8.16
C LEU A 60 -1.09 -5.83 9.21
N ALA A 61 -2.36 -5.79 8.80
CA ALA A 61 -3.46 -5.64 9.74
C ALA A 61 -3.71 -6.92 10.56
N SER A 62 -3.34 -8.08 9.99
CA SER A 62 -3.67 -9.40 10.55
C SER A 62 -2.50 -10.09 11.27
N GLY A 63 -1.27 -9.58 11.20
CA GLY A 63 -0.08 -10.18 11.84
C GLY A 63 0.33 -11.58 11.35
N ILE A 64 -0.46 -12.24 10.49
CA ILE A 64 -0.26 -13.61 10.01
C ILE A 64 0.31 -13.58 8.60
N LYS A 65 1.25 -14.49 8.29
CA LYS A 65 1.98 -14.66 7.02
C LYS A 65 1.12 -14.69 5.75
N MET A 66 -0.20 -14.81 5.86
CA MET A 66 -1.18 -14.83 4.77
C MET A 66 -2.06 -13.58 4.82
N VAL A 67 -1.45 -12.42 4.59
CA VAL A 67 -2.08 -11.12 4.82
C VAL A 67 -3.22 -10.90 3.82
N ARG A 68 -4.43 -10.77 4.34
CA ARG A 68 -5.63 -10.40 3.56
C ARG A 68 -5.87 -8.89 3.56
N SER A 69 -5.30 -8.15 4.51
CA SER A 69 -5.50 -6.70 4.64
C SER A 69 -4.31 -5.97 5.25
N TYR A 70 -4.14 -4.72 4.82
CA TYR A 70 -3.03 -3.82 5.14
C TYR A 70 -3.60 -2.56 5.77
N ARG A 71 -2.92 -2.01 6.78
CA ARG A 71 -3.29 -0.75 7.43
C ARG A 71 -2.19 0.27 7.24
N LEU A 72 -2.54 1.56 7.30
CA LEU A 72 -1.51 2.59 7.37
C LEU A 72 -0.69 2.40 8.64
N ARG A 73 0.64 2.43 8.52
CA ARG A 73 1.47 2.60 9.71
C ARG A 73 1.24 4.02 10.22
N ASN A 74 1.03 4.17 11.51
CA ASN A 74 0.65 5.43 12.18
C ASN A 74 1.78 6.49 12.19
N GLN A 75 2.49 6.67 11.06
CA GLN A 75 3.56 7.66 10.86
C GLN A 75 3.04 8.97 10.25
N VAL A 76 1.77 9.03 9.84
CA VAL A 76 1.11 10.30 9.48
C VAL A 76 0.41 10.85 10.72
N LYS A 77 1.17 11.03 11.81
CA LYS A 77 0.83 12.12 12.73
C LYS A 77 1.08 13.38 11.92
N LEU A 78 0.02 13.89 11.28
CA LEU A 78 -0.02 15.28 10.84
C LEU A 78 0.57 16.13 11.98
N PRO A 79 1.52 17.03 11.71
CA PRO A 79 1.87 18.01 12.71
C PRO A 79 0.60 18.83 12.94
N ILE A 80 -0.04 18.62 14.08
CA ILE A 80 -1.07 19.53 14.58
C ILE A 80 -0.32 20.83 14.80
N ARG A 81 -0.64 21.85 13.99
CA ARG A 81 -0.25 23.22 14.24
C ARG A 81 -1.45 24.11 14.03
#